data_AF-M0BP12-F1
#
_entry.id   AF-M0BP12-F1
#
_cell.length_a   1.000
_cell.length_b   1.000
_cell.length_c   1.000
_cell.angle_alpha   90.00
_cell.angle_beta   90.00
_cell.angle_gamma   90.00
#
_symmetry.space_group_name_H-M   'P 1'
#
loop_
_entity.id
_entity.type
_entity.pdbx_description
1 polymer ?
#
loop_
_entity_poly.entity_id
_entity_poly.type
_entity_poly.pdbx_seq_one_letter_code
_entity_poly.pdbx_strand_id
1 'polypeptide(L)'
;MPDVSPFRVALKRSACAAAAEIETLRQSAGEVLSYDSRADAVAKLIHAVDCPGLRFQEPAPNDPADVDAYLVKVRDPRPSAAARGDPATGWTFDTRAQQVGALAEALFDAYRYDPPPIVAYAARDLERDPDTFRVRVDDDPDRVGGLDPDLDGAWHPDVAFTVRDRDEGGDDAGRVLKRYVAEVKHGSTSFERNQRDGMVRLAERDAKLDVLLVRVDLSGIPQSYDLTIRAIDAGGLSG
;
A
#
# COMPACT_ATOMS: atom_id res chain seq x y z
N MET A 1 -45.07 21.63 13.01
CA MET A 1 -44.29 20.43 13.39
C MET A 1 -42.89 20.65 12.87
N PRO A 2 -41.83 20.45 13.66
CA PRO A 2 -40.48 20.53 13.11
C PRO A 2 -40.34 19.44 12.04
N ASP A 3 -39.83 19.84 10.89
CA ASP A 3 -39.46 18.97 9.78
C ASP A 3 -38.28 18.12 10.25
N VAL A 4 -38.53 16.90 10.71
CA VAL A 4 -37.46 15.98 11.09
C VAL A 4 -36.95 15.37 9.79
N SER A 5 -35.95 16.01 9.21
CA SER A 5 -35.28 15.49 8.03
C SER A 5 -34.71 14.09 8.33
N PRO A 6 -34.90 13.11 7.44
CA PRO A 6 -34.41 11.76 7.65
C PRO A 6 -32.87 11.76 7.69
N PHE A 7 -32.30 10.92 8.56
CA PHE A 7 -30.86 10.75 8.70
C PHE A 7 -30.31 9.84 7.59
N ARG A 8 -29.48 10.40 6.71
CA ARG A 8 -28.96 9.76 5.50
C ARG A 8 -27.56 9.22 5.73
N VAL A 9 -27.40 7.93 5.48
CA VAL A 9 -26.15 7.20 5.68
C VAL A 9 -25.67 6.61 4.37
N ALA A 10 -24.44 6.92 3.99
CA ALA A 10 -23.76 6.25 2.88
C ALA A 10 -22.96 5.03 3.36
N LEU A 11 -23.23 3.86 2.77
CA LEU A 11 -22.58 2.59 3.05
C LEU A 11 -21.25 2.47 2.28
N LYS A 12 -20.12 2.67 2.96
CA LYS A 12 -18.81 2.58 2.31
C LYS A 12 -18.39 1.13 2.11
N ARG A 13 -17.56 0.91 1.08
CA ARG A 13 -16.97 -0.40 0.76
C ARG A 13 -16.27 -1.06 1.96
N SER A 14 -15.64 -0.27 2.83
CA SER A 14 -14.98 -0.81 4.03
C SER A 14 -15.96 -1.45 5.02
N ALA A 15 -17.17 -0.89 5.19
CA ALA A 15 -18.22 -1.50 5.99
C ALA A 15 -18.78 -2.76 5.32
N CYS A 16 -18.98 -2.71 4.01
CA CYS A 16 -19.50 -3.83 3.23
C CYS A 16 -18.56 -5.04 3.24
N ALA A 17 -17.25 -4.80 3.13
CA ALA A 17 -16.25 -5.85 3.20
C ALA A 17 -16.14 -6.49 4.61
N ALA A 18 -16.58 -5.77 5.65
CA ALA A 18 -16.48 -6.22 7.03
C ALA A 18 -17.72 -6.99 7.53
N ALA A 19 -18.89 -6.75 6.94
CA ALA A 19 -20.14 -7.39 7.33
C ALA A 19 -20.99 -7.70 6.09
N ALA A 20 -21.28 -8.99 5.87
CA ALA A 20 -22.04 -9.47 4.72
C ALA A 20 -23.48 -8.93 4.71
N GLU A 21 -24.04 -8.66 5.87
CA GLU A 21 -25.34 -8.04 6.08
C GLU A 21 -25.37 -6.62 5.51
N ILE A 22 -24.29 -5.84 5.68
CA ILE A 22 -24.17 -4.49 5.14
C ILE A 22 -24.01 -4.51 3.62
N GLU A 23 -23.24 -5.45 3.08
CA GLU A 23 -23.14 -5.62 1.62
C GLU A 23 -24.49 -6.04 1.02
N THR A 24 -25.20 -6.99 1.65
CA THR A 24 -26.54 -7.42 1.24
C THR A 24 -27.53 -6.24 1.27
N LEU A 25 -27.47 -5.44 2.33
CA LEU A 25 -28.29 -4.24 2.47
C LEU A 25 -27.98 -3.20 1.38
N ARG A 26 -26.69 -2.99 1.07
CA ARG A 26 -26.26 -2.09 0.00
C ARG A 26 -26.71 -2.56 -1.38
N GLN A 27 -26.64 -3.85 -1.66
CA GLN A 27 -27.08 -4.44 -2.93
C GLN A 27 -28.60 -4.33 -3.11
N SER A 28 -29.37 -4.47 -2.03
CA SER A 28 -30.83 -4.46 -2.08
C SER A 28 -31.45 -3.07 -2.03
N ALA A 29 -30.88 -2.14 -1.26
CA ALA A 29 -31.47 -0.83 -0.99
C ALA A 29 -30.63 0.36 -1.50
N GLY A 30 -29.44 0.10 -2.04
CA GLY A 30 -28.54 1.10 -2.63
C GLY A 30 -27.45 1.59 -1.68
N GLU A 31 -26.61 2.50 -2.18
CA GLU A 31 -25.44 3.00 -1.44
C GLU A 31 -25.80 4.00 -0.33
N VAL A 32 -26.91 4.72 -0.45
CA VAL A 32 -27.36 5.72 0.52
C VAL A 32 -28.72 5.31 1.05
N LEU A 33 -28.83 5.19 2.37
CA LEU A 33 -30.04 4.79 3.08
C LEU A 33 -30.54 5.93 3.97
N SER A 34 -31.85 6.04 4.09
CA SER A 34 -32.52 7.02 4.94
C SER A 34 -33.13 6.33 6.16
N TYR A 35 -32.91 6.90 7.34
CA TYR A 35 -33.45 6.44 8.61
C TYR A 35 -34.26 7.56 9.27
N ASP A 36 -35.20 7.20 10.14
CA ASP A 36 -36.05 8.19 10.82
C ASP A 36 -35.23 9.11 11.75
N SER A 37 -34.09 8.61 12.25
CA SER A 37 -33.16 9.38 13.07
C SER A 37 -31.77 8.72 13.09
N ARG A 38 -30.78 9.45 13.60
CA ARG A 38 -29.45 8.89 13.89
C ARG A 38 -29.53 7.69 14.84
N ALA A 39 -30.41 7.74 15.84
CA ALA A 39 -30.56 6.65 16.81
C ALA A 39 -31.11 5.37 16.15
N ASP A 40 -32.07 5.52 15.24
CA ASP A 40 -32.60 4.41 14.45
C ASP A 40 -31.51 3.79 13.55
N ALA A 41 -30.71 4.63 12.90
CA ALA A 41 -29.57 4.18 12.10
C ALA A 41 -28.54 3.41 12.94
N VAL A 42 -28.20 3.91 14.14
CA VAL A 42 -27.28 3.21 15.06
C VAL A 42 -27.82 1.83 15.45
N ALA A 43 -29.11 1.75 15.81
CA ALA A 43 -29.73 0.50 16.20
C ALA A 43 -29.67 -0.54 15.07
N LYS A 44 -30.01 -0.14 13.84
CA LYS A 44 -30.08 -1.05 12.68
C LYS A 44 -28.74 -1.38 12.05
N LEU A 45 -27.80 -0.42 12.01
CA LEU A 45 -26.54 -0.61 11.28
C LEU A 45 -25.37 -0.98 12.16
N ILE A 46 -25.38 -0.63 13.45
CA ILE A 46 -24.26 -0.91 14.36
C ILE A 46 -24.66 -2.01 15.34
N HIS A 47 -25.75 -1.83 16.08
CA HIS A 47 -26.14 -2.79 17.12
C HIS A 47 -26.70 -4.10 16.57
N ALA A 48 -27.53 -4.06 15.54
CA ALA A 48 -28.11 -5.27 14.95
C ALA A 48 -27.10 -6.11 14.15
N VAL A 49 -26.08 -5.47 13.58
CA VAL A 49 -25.02 -6.15 12.81
C VAL A 49 -23.93 -6.72 13.72
N ASP A 50 -23.72 -6.12 14.89
CA ASP A 50 -22.75 -6.54 15.91
C ASP A 50 -21.33 -6.80 15.33
N CYS A 51 -20.90 -5.92 14.43
CA CYS A 51 -19.56 -5.96 13.84
C CYS A 51 -18.63 -5.00 14.60
N PRO A 52 -17.60 -5.49 15.32
CA PRO A 52 -16.64 -4.63 16.01
C PRO A 52 -16.00 -3.60 15.08
N GLY A 53 -15.80 -2.37 15.54
CA GLY A 53 -15.18 -1.29 14.77
C GLY A 53 -16.07 -0.71 13.65
N LEU A 54 -17.30 -1.17 13.48
CA LEU A 54 -18.27 -0.50 12.62
C LEU A 54 -18.76 0.79 13.29
N ARG A 55 -18.66 1.94 12.60
CA ARG A 55 -19.08 3.23 13.15
C ARG A 55 -19.50 4.23 12.09
N PHE A 56 -20.18 5.28 12.53
CA PHE A 56 -20.44 6.46 11.72
C PHE A 56 -19.26 7.43 11.74
N GLN A 57 -18.91 7.90 10.56
CA GLN A 57 -17.97 8.99 10.33
C GLN A 57 -18.73 10.18 9.72
N GLU A 58 -18.54 11.36 10.28
CA GLU A 58 -19.13 12.59 9.76
C GLU A 58 -18.48 12.97 8.41
N PRO A 59 -19.24 13.51 7.45
CA PRO A 59 -18.70 14.07 6.23
C PRO A 59 -17.75 15.23 6.52
N ALA A 60 -16.80 15.47 5.62
CA ALA A 60 -15.96 16.66 5.71
C ALA A 60 -16.81 17.93 5.47
N PRO A 61 -16.42 19.11 6.01
CA PRO A 61 -17.20 20.35 5.87
C PRO A 61 -17.51 20.78 4.42
N ASN A 62 -16.70 20.35 3.45
CA ASN A 62 -16.85 20.66 2.03
C ASN A 62 -17.13 19.39 1.19
N ASP A 63 -17.65 18.33 1.81
CA ASP A 63 -17.98 17.10 1.10
C ASP A 63 -19.18 17.36 0.18
N PRO A 64 -19.06 17.10 -1.15
CA PRO A 64 -20.17 17.29 -2.08
C PRO A 64 -21.28 16.24 -1.90
N ALA A 65 -21.05 15.18 -1.13
CA ALA A 65 -22.05 14.18 -0.84
C ALA A 65 -23.10 14.71 0.14
N ASP A 66 -24.35 14.70 -0.30
CA ASP A 66 -25.52 15.08 0.51
C ASP A 66 -25.94 13.92 1.43
N VAL A 67 -25.15 13.67 2.48
CA VAL A 67 -25.37 12.65 3.51
C VAL A 67 -25.01 13.17 4.88
N ASP A 68 -25.62 12.62 5.94
CA ASP A 68 -25.31 13.00 7.32
C ASP A 68 -24.16 12.18 7.91
N ALA A 69 -23.93 10.96 7.40
CA ALA A 69 -22.85 10.11 7.87
C ALA A 69 -22.41 9.07 6.83
N TYR A 70 -21.18 8.62 6.99
CA TYR A 70 -20.64 7.43 6.34
C TYR A 70 -20.59 6.26 7.32
N LEU A 71 -21.16 5.12 6.95
CA LEU A 71 -20.91 3.87 7.66
C LEU A 71 -19.57 3.30 7.18
N VAL A 72 -18.62 3.18 8.09
CA VAL A 72 -17.27 2.67 7.81
C VAL A 72 -16.88 1.61 8.83
N LYS A 73 -16.13 0.60 8.39
CA LYS A 73 -15.35 -0.24 9.31
C LYS A 73 -14.04 0.47 9.60
N VAL A 74 -13.82 0.80 10.87
CA VAL A 74 -12.50 1.16 11.36
C VAL A 74 -11.79 -0.04 11.95
N ARG A 75 -10.45 0.05 12.04
CA ARG A 75 -9.64 -0.98 12.69
C ARG A 75 -10.15 -1.23 14.10
N ASP A 76 -10.14 -2.49 14.50
CA ASP A 76 -10.54 -2.86 15.84
C ASP A 76 -9.62 -2.19 16.87
N PRO A 77 -10.15 -1.85 18.06
CA PRO A 77 -9.34 -1.28 19.12
C PRO A 77 -8.21 -2.24 19.44
N ARG A 78 -6.98 -1.75 19.32
CA ARG A 78 -5.79 -2.53 19.64
C ARG A 78 -5.87 -2.99 21.11
N PRO A 79 -5.56 -4.26 21.44
CA PRO A 79 -5.37 -4.66 22.83
C PRO A 79 -4.33 -3.74 23.46
N SER A 80 -4.63 -3.21 24.64
CA SER A 80 -3.70 -2.33 25.34
C SER A 80 -2.38 -3.07 25.58
N ALA A 81 -1.25 -2.36 25.62
CA ALA A 81 0.05 -2.98 25.90
C ALA A 81 0.04 -3.78 27.22
N ALA A 82 -0.77 -3.33 28.20
CA ALA A 82 -0.97 -4.01 29.48
C ALA A 82 -1.85 -5.27 29.41
N ALA A 83 -2.63 -5.45 28.35
CA ALA A 83 -3.45 -6.64 28.12
C ALA A 83 -2.72 -7.74 27.32
N ARG A 84 -1.48 -7.47 26.87
CA ARG A 84 -0.67 -8.47 26.17
C ARG A 84 0.02 -9.36 27.20
N GLY A 85 -0.23 -10.66 27.11
CA GLY A 85 0.37 -11.68 27.98
C GLY A 85 1.86 -11.87 27.73
N ASP A 86 2.39 -13.05 28.02
CA ASP A 86 3.80 -13.38 27.82
C ASP A 86 4.16 -13.43 26.31
N PRO A 87 5.22 -12.76 25.84
CA PRO A 87 5.66 -12.85 24.44
C PRO A 87 6.00 -14.27 23.96
N ALA A 88 6.34 -15.20 24.86
CA ALA A 88 6.55 -16.61 24.51
C ALA A 88 5.25 -17.33 24.10
N THR A 89 4.11 -16.82 24.56
CA THR A 89 2.75 -17.34 24.26
C THR A 89 2.12 -16.72 23.02
N GLY A 90 2.80 -15.74 22.40
CA GLY A 90 2.38 -15.08 21.17
C GLY A 90 1.78 -13.69 21.41
N TRP A 91 2.21 -12.73 20.60
CA TRP A 91 1.67 -11.38 20.56
C TRP A 91 1.16 -11.03 19.18
N THR A 92 -0.10 -10.60 19.11
CA THR A 92 -0.73 -10.11 17.88
C THR A 92 -0.51 -8.60 17.73
N PHE A 93 -0.09 -8.19 16.54
CA PHE A 93 0.05 -6.79 16.13
C PHE A 93 -0.64 -6.53 14.81
N ASP A 94 -1.20 -5.32 14.65
CA ASP A 94 -1.68 -4.87 13.35
C ASP A 94 -0.50 -4.58 12.41
N THR A 95 -0.64 -4.99 11.16
CA THR A 95 0.23 -4.55 10.06
C THR A 95 0.01 -3.06 9.82
N ARG A 96 1.08 -2.28 9.89
CA ARG A 96 1.05 -0.80 9.73
C ARG A 96 1.37 -0.39 8.31
N ALA A 97 0.90 0.79 7.90
CA ALA A 97 1.15 1.33 6.56
C ALA A 97 2.66 1.34 6.19
N GLN A 98 3.55 1.69 7.13
CA GLN A 98 4.99 1.63 6.91
C GLN A 98 5.50 0.21 6.60
N GLN A 99 4.95 -0.82 7.26
CA GLN A 99 5.30 -2.22 6.99
C GLN A 99 4.75 -2.68 5.63
N VAL A 100 3.58 -2.18 5.23
CA VAL A 100 3.02 -2.42 3.90
C VAL A 100 3.89 -1.78 2.82
N GLY A 101 4.36 -0.55 3.03
CA GLY A 101 5.30 0.12 2.13
C GLY A 101 6.61 -0.64 1.99
N ALA A 102 7.25 -0.96 3.12
CA ALA A 102 8.48 -1.76 3.12
C ALA A 102 8.30 -3.13 2.45
N LEU A 103 7.15 -3.78 2.62
CA LEU A 103 6.86 -5.04 1.92
C LEU A 103 6.73 -4.84 0.40
N ALA A 104 6.21 -3.70 -0.06
CA ALA A 104 6.09 -3.40 -1.48
C ALA A 104 7.48 -3.20 -2.13
N GLU A 105 8.37 -2.48 -1.44
CA GLU A 105 9.78 -2.28 -1.85
C GLU A 105 10.56 -3.60 -1.83
N ALA A 106 10.34 -4.43 -0.80
CA ALA A 106 10.96 -5.74 -0.63
C ALA A 106 10.68 -6.75 -1.75
N LEU A 107 9.67 -6.51 -2.59
CA LEU A 107 9.45 -7.32 -3.79
C LEU A 107 10.57 -7.13 -4.83
N PHE A 108 11.36 -6.06 -4.70
CA PHE A 108 12.43 -5.68 -5.61
C PHE A 108 13.78 -5.70 -4.90
N ASP A 109 13.93 -4.99 -3.77
CA ASP A 109 15.22 -4.79 -3.11
C ASP A 109 15.79 -6.06 -2.44
N ALA A 110 14.94 -7.03 -2.10
CA ALA A 110 15.37 -8.30 -1.53
C ALA A 110 16.20 -9.15 -2.53
N TYR A 111 16.17 -8.77 -3.81
CA TYR A 111 16.95 -9.37 -4.86
C TYR A 111 18.12 -8.45 -5.21
N ARG A 112 19.36 -8.94 -5.08
CA ARG A 112 20.51 -8.24 -5.67
C ARG A 112 20.47 -8.27 -7.20
N TYR A 113 19.93 -9.35 -7.76
CA TYR A 113 19.79 -9.57 -9.19
C TYR A 113 18.47 -10.25 -9.54
N ASP A 114 17.98 -9.95 -10.73
CA ASP A 114 16.86 -10.62 -11.39
C ASP A 114 15.54 -10.65 -10.59
N PRO A 115 15.07 -9.51 -10.02
CA PRO A 115 13.75 -9.46 -9.41
C PRO A 115 12.68 -9.83 -10.46
N PRO A 116 11.86 -10.88 -10.23
CA PRO A 116 11.01 -11.46 -11.27
C PRO A 116 10.10 -10.46 -12.01
N PRO A 117 9.44 -9.49 -11.34
CA PRO A 117 8.58 -8.54 -12.04
C PRO A 117 9.34 -7.65 -13.01
N ILE A 118 10.58 -7.25 -12.68
CA ILE A 118 11.39 -6.37 -13.53
C ILE A 118 12.02 -7.15 -14.67
N VAL A 119 12.44 -8.40 -14.44
CA VAL A 119 12.89 -9.29 -15.53
C VAL A 119 11.79 -9.46 -16.57
N ALA A 120 10.56 -9.75 -16.14
CA ALA A 120 9.42 -9.88 -17.03
C ALA A 120 9.09 -8.57 -17.77
N TYR A 121 9.15 -7.44 -17.08
CA TYR A 121 8.96 -6.12 -17.69
C TYR A 121 10.04 -5.81 -18.73
N ALA A 122 11.32 -5.98 -18.38
CA ALA A 122 12.45 -5.73 -19.26
C ALA A 122 12.45 -6.63 -20.50
N ALA A 123 12.07 -7.91 -20.35
CA ALA A 123 11.94 -8.84 -21.47
C ALA A 123 10.92 -8.32 -22.50
N ARG A 124 9.79 -7.79 -22.02
CA ARG A 124 8.76 -7.21 -22.88
C ARG A 124 9.20 -5.89 -23.50
N ASP A 125 9.78 -4.98 -22.71
CA ASP A 125 10.23 -3.66 -23.16
C ASP A 125 11.34 -3.76 -24.22
N LEU A 126 12.26 -4.71 -24.04
CA LEU A 126 13.38 -4.93 -24.96
C LEU A 126 13.07 -5.93 -26.09
N GLU A 127 11.88 -6.53 -26.08
CA GLU A 127 11.48 -7.63 -26.98
C GLU A 127 12.54 -8.75 -27.02
N ARG A 128 13.01 -9.17 -25.85
CA ARG A 128 14.14 -10.11 -25.68
C ARG A 128 13.82 -11.25 -24.73
N ASP A 129 14.49 -12.37 -24.96
CA ASP A 129 14.45 -13.52 -24.07
C ASP A 129 15.09 -13.18 -22.71
N PRO A 130 14.38 -13.37 -21.58
CA PRO A 130 14.92 -13.10 -20.24
C PRO A 130 16.22 -13.84 -19.92
N ASP A 131 16.50 -14.98 -20.56
CA ASP A 131 17.74 -15.72 -20.31
C ASP A 131 18.99 -15.08 -20.94
N THR A 132 18.80 -14.11 -21.84
CA THR A 132 19.88 -13.41 -22.55
C THR A 132 20.42 -12.18 -21.82
N PHE A 133 19.77 -11.79 -20.73
CA PHE A 133 20.17 -10.63 -19.95
C PHE A 133 20.11 -10.90 -18.45
N ARG A 134 20.60 -9.94 -17.67
CA ARG A 134 20.48 -9.89 -16.22
C ARG A 134 20.07 -8.49 -15.80
N VAL A 135 19.27 -8.41 -14.75
CA VAL A 135 18.84 -7.17 -14.12
C VAL A 135 19.56 -7.04 -12.79
N ARG A 136 20.41 -6.01 -12.65
CA ARG A 136 20.97 -5.63 -11.35
C ARG A 136 20.03 -4.67 -10.64
N VAL A 137 19.85 -4.86 -9.33
CA VAL A 137 19.12 -3.93 -8.46
C VAL A 137 20.09 -3.01 -7.74
N ASP A 138 19.67 -1.76 -7.61
CA ASP A 138 20.27 -0.73 -6.77
C ASP A 138 19.17 -0.19 -5.85
N ASP A 139 19.24 -0.60 -4.58
CA ASP A 139 18.23 -0.37 -3.53
C ASP A 139 18.43 0.96 -2.76
N ASP A 140 19.51 1.68 -3.06
CA ASP A 140 19.74 3.05 -2.59
C ASP A 140 20.32 3.90 -3.72
N PRO A 141 19.54 4.15 -4.79
CA PRO A 141 20.04 4.86 -5.94
C PRO A 141 20.32 6.33 -5.61
N ASP A 142 21.36 6.88 -6.22
CA ASP A 142 21.68 8.30 -6.09
C ASP A 142 20.48 9.19 -6.47
N ARG A 143 20.39 10.35 -5.81
CA ARG A 143 19.41 11.39 -6.17
C ARG A 143 19.52 11.75 -7.64
N VAL A 144 18.39 11.79 -8.32
CA VAL A 144 18.31 12.12 -9.73
C VAL A 144 17.66 13.49 -9.91
N GLY A 145 18.31 14.33 -10.74
CA GLY A 145 17.88 15.72 -10.97
C GLY A 145 18.47 16.69 -9.94
N GLY A 146 19.71 17.11 -10.12
CA GLY A 146 20.38 18.03 -9.19
C GLY A 146 21.54 18.80 -9.82
N LEU A 147 21.40 19.21 -11.08
CA LEU A 147 22.41 20.08 -11.73
C LEU A 147 22.17 21.58 -11.48
N ASP A 148 21.01 21.93 -10.92
CA ASP A 148 20.66 23.32 -10.62
C ASP A 148 20.20 23.43 -9.14
N PRO A 149 21.01 24.02 -8.27
CA PRO A 149 20.69 24.19 -6.85
C PRO A 149 19.57 25.20 -6.58
N ASP A 150 19.18 26.01 -7.58
CA ASP A 150 18.07 27.00 -7.44
C ASP A 150 16.69 26.40 -7.81
N LEU A 151 16.64 25.13 -8.22
CA LEU A 151 15.41 24.42 -8.58
C LEU A 151 15.15 23.27 -7.60
N ASP A 152 14.15 23.45 -6.73
CA ASP A 152 13.49 22.37 -5.99
C ASP A 152 13.08 21.25 -6.97
N GLY A 153 13.85 20.16 -7.03
CA GLY A 153 13.65 19.13 -8.05
C GLY A 153 14.50 17.87 -7.92
N ALA A 154 15.25 17.71 -6.82
CA ALA A 154 15.97 16.47 -6.54
C ALA A 154 14.99 15.40 -6.07
N TRP A 155 14.81 14.38 -6.90
CA TRP A 155 14.04 13.19 -6.57
C TRP A 155 14.99 12.07 -6.16
N HIS A 156 14.69 11.39 -5.07
CA HIS A 156 15.37 10.17 -4.64
C HIS A 156 14.47 8.99 -5.05
N PRO A 157 14.83 8.22 -6.09
CA PRO A 157 14.06 7.05 -6.47
C PRO A 157 14.07 6.00 -5.35
N ASP A 158 13.01 5.21 -5.25
CA ASP A 158 12.96 4.10 -4.27
C ASP A 158 13.92 2.97 -4.69
N VAL A 159 14.08 2.73 -6.00
CA VAL A 159 14.95 1.67 -6.53
C VAL A 159 15.36 1.96 -7.97
N ALA A 160 16.55 1.52 -8.37
CA ALA A 160 16.99 1.54 -9.76
C ALA A 160 17.38 0.14 -10.26
N PHE A 161 17.25 -0.05 -11.57
CA PHE A 161 17.54 -1.31 -12.23
C PHE A 161 18.44 -1.08 -13.43
N THR A 162 19.49 -1.90 -13.57
CA THR A 162 20.34 -1.90 -14.77
C THR A 162 20.24 -3.24 -15.47
N VAL A 163 19.75 -3.23 -16.72
CA VAL A 163 19.67 -4.41 -17.58
C VAL A 163 20.94 -4.52 -18.41
N ARG A 164 21.61 -5.66 -18.35
CA ARG A 164 22.83 -5.96 -19.12
C ARG A 164 22.69 -7.25 -19.89
N ASP A 165 23.32 -7.34 -21.06
CA ASP A 165 23.54 -8.64 -21.71
C ASP A 165 24.19 -9.62 -20.71
N ARG A 166 23.80 -10.89 -20.76
CA ARG A 166 24.42 -11.93 -19.93
C ARG A 166 25.74 -12.32 -20.60
N ASP A 167 26.85 -11.86 -20.04
CA ASP A 167 28.22 -12.11 -20.51
C ASP A 167 28.90 -13.16 -19.61
N GLU A 168 29.80 -13.97 -20.17
CA GLU A 168 30.60 -14.97 -19.45
C GLU A 168 31.64 -14.32 -18.52
N GLY A 169 31.95 -13.02 -18.73
CA GLY A 169 32.94 -12.25 -17.96
C GLY A 169 32.53 -11.86 -16.52
N GLY A 170 31.35 -12.28 -16.04
CA GLY A 170 30.85 -12.02 -14.68
C GLY A 170 29.66 -11.06 -14.61
N ASP A 171 29.10 -10.90 -13.40
CA ASP A 171 27.76 -10.34 -13.17
C ASP A 171 27.54 -8.90 -13.68
N ASP A 172 28.60 -8.11 -13.87
CA ASP A 172 28.54 -6.71 -14.32
C ASP A 172 29.29 -6.44 -15.64
N ALA A 173 29.81 -7.49 -16.31
CA ALA A 173 30.67 -7.36 -17.49
C ALA A 173 29.90 -7.04 -18.78
N GLY A 174 28.65 -7.48 -18.89
CA GLY A 174 27.85 -7.33 -20.10
C GLY A 174 27.48 -5.88 -20.44
N ARG A 175 27.25 -5.62 -21.72
CA ARG A 175 26.80 -4.31 -22.22
C ARG A 175 25.47 -3.91 -21.57
N VAL A 176 25.38 -2.67 -21.11
CA VAL A 176 24.12 -2.08 -20.62
C VAL A 176 23.14 -1.90 -21.77
N LEU A 177 21.99 -2.54 -21.65
CA LEU A 177 20.88 -2.49 -22.58
C LEU A 177 19.92 -1.35 -22.24
N LYS A 178 19.56 -1.24 -20.97
CA LYS A 178 18.55 -0.29 -20.47
C LYS A 178 18.78 0.00 -18.99
N ARG A 179 18.31 1.17 -18.55
CA ARG A 179 18.19 1.54 -17.14
C ARG A 179 16.76 1.91 -16.83
N TYR A 180 16.35 1.55 -15.62
CA TYR A 180 15.08 1.96 -15.04
C TYR A 180 15.35 2.62 -13.69
N VAL A 181 14.64 3.70 -13.39
CA VAL A 181 14.52 4.25 -12.03
C VAL A 181 13.06 4.23 -11.66
N ALA A 182 12.72 3.77 -10.45
CA ALA A 182 11.35 3.50 -10.10
C ALA A 182 10.94 4.17 -8.79
N GLU A 183 9.70 4.63 -8.77
CA GLU A 183 8.96 4.92 -7.56
C GLU A 183 7.96 3.78 -7.31
N VAL A 184 7.97 3.20 -6.11
CA VAL A 184 7.09 2.12 -5.68
C VAL A 184 5.97 2.68 -4.81
N LYS A 185 4.72 2.43 -5.20
CA LYS A 185 3.53 2.82 -4.44
C LYS A 185 2.69 1.60 -4.10
N HIS A 186 2.19 1.55 -2.87
CA HIS A 186 1.25 0.53 -2.43
C HIS A 186 -0.18 1.10 -2.30
N GLY A 187 -1.17 0.40 -2.85
CA GLY A 187 -2.58 0.79 -2.78
C GLY A 187 -2.93 2.07 -3.56
N SER A 188 -3.88 2.86 -3.06
CA SER A 188 -4.47 4.02 -3.74
C SER A 188 -3.75 5.35 -3.46
N THR A 189 -2.56 5.34 -2.88
CA THR A 189 -1.81 6.58 -2.62
C THR A 189 -1.49 7.30 -3.93
N SER A 190 -1.76 8.60 -3.91
CA SER A 190 -1.45 9.56 -4.98
C SER A 190 -0.14 10.27 -4.67
N PHE A 191 0.55 10.75 -5.70
CA PHE A 191 1.78 11.53 -5.56
C PHE A 191 1.54 12.92 -4.98
N GLU A 192 2.61 13.48 -4.42
CA GLU A 192 2.77 14.92 -4.33
C GLU A 192 3.09 15.50 -5.73
N ARG A 193 2.53 16.66 -6.08
CA ARG A 193 2.61 17.24 -7.43
C ARG A 193 4.05 17.49 -7.91
N ASN A 194 4.93 17.86 -6.98
CA ASN A 194 6.37 18.11 -7.20
C ASN A 194 7.15 16.86 -7.65
N GLN A 195 6.83 15.67 -7.14
CA GLN A 195 7.52 14.42 -7.53
C GLN A 195 7.26 14.09 -9.01
N ARG A 196 6.04 14.32 -9.49
CA ARG A 196 5.66 14.00 -10.87
C ARG A 196 6.42 14.84 -11.90
N ASP A 197 6.62 16.12 -11.61
CA ASP A 197 7.31 17.04 -12.52
C ASP A 197 8.81 16.69 -12.64
N GLY A 198 9.44 16.23 -11.55
CA GLY A 198 10.82 15.72 -11.56
C GLY A 198 10.97 14.46 -12.41
N MET A 199 10.05 13.49 -12.25
CA MET A 199 10.04 12.24 -13.02
C MET A 199 9.90 12.48 -14.53
N VAL A 200 8.98 13.36 -14.95
CA VAL A 200 8.76 13.67 -16.38
C VAL A 200 10.01 14.28 -17.00
N ARG A 201 10.60 15.27 -16.35
CA ARG A 201 11.82 15.94 -16.86
C ARG A 201 13.01 14.99 -16.96
N LEU A 202 13.11 14.02 -16.05
CA LEU A 202 14.16 13.01 -16.11
C LEU A 202 13.97 12.05 -17.29
N ALA A 203 12.75 11.58 -17.52
CA ALA A 203 12.43 10.72 -18.65
C ALA A 203 12.75 11.38 -20.01
N GLU A 204 12.61 12.70 -20.10
CA GLU A 204 12.94 13.46 -21.32
C GLU A 204 14.45 13.62 -21.58
N ARG A 205 15.32 13.40 -20.58
CA ARG A 205 16.76 13.70 -20.66
C ARG A 205 17.62 12.58 -21.19
N ASP A 206 17.25 11.32 -20.97
CA ASP A 206 18.06 10.15 -21.36
C ASP A 206 17.18 9.06 -21.99
N ALA A 207 17.32 8.84 -23.29
CA ALA A 207 16.55 7.85 -24.05
C ALA A 207 16.80 6.39 -23.62
N LYS A 208 17.87 6.12 -22.85
CA LYS A 208 18.17 4.78 -22.30
C LYS A 208 17.71 4.61 -20.85
N LEU A 209 17.13 5.64 -20.25
CA LEU A 209 16.61 5.66 -18.90
C LEU A 209 15.09 5.82 -18.94
N ASP A 210 14.37 4.82 -18.44
CA ASP A 210 12.94 4.95 -18.25
C ASP A 210 12.63 5.17 -16.77
N VAL A 211 11.72 6.10 -16.52
CA VAL A 211 11.21 6.39 -15.18
C VAL A 211 9.92 5.60 -14.97
N LEU A 212 9.96 4.63 -14.05
CA LEU A 212 8.85 3.73 -13.78
C LEU A 212 8.03 4.22 -12.58
N LEU A 213 6.72 4.03 -12.69
CA LEU A 213 5.81 4.04 -11.56
C LEU A 213 5.30 2.62 -11.34
N VAL A 214 5.70 2.03 -10.23
CA VAL A 214 5.31 0.67 -9.87
C VAL A 214 4.19 0.74 -8.84
N ARG A 215 3.06 0.12 -9.15
CA ARG A 215 1.94 -0.02 -8.21
C ARG A 215 1.83 -1.46 -7.74
N VAL A 216 1.99 -1.66 -6.45
CA VAL A 216 1.85 -2.97 -5.81
C VAL A 216 0.48 -3.06 -5.14
N ASP A 217 -0.29 -4.06 -5.55
CA ASP A 217 -1.52 -4.45 -4.86
C ASP A 217 -1.18 -5.41 -3.71
N LEU A 218 -1.28 -4.91 -2.49
CA LEU A 218 -1.07 -5.66 -1.25
C LEU A 218 -2.39 -5.91 -0.50
N SER A 219 -3.54 -5.88 -1.19
CA SER A 219 -4.84 -6.15 -0.55
C SER A 219 -4.94 -7.53 0.10
N GLY A 220 -4.14 -8.51 -0.36
CA GLY A 220 -4.10 -9.86 0.19
C GLY A 220 -3.20 -10.07 1.42
N ILE A 221 -2.47 -9.06 1.89
CA ILE A 221 -1.57 -9.23 3.04
C ILE A 221 -2.36 -9.29 4.36
N PRO A 222 -1.89 -10.08 5.36
CA PRO A 222 -2.51 -10.12 6.67
C PRO A 222 -2.60 -8.73 7.30
N GLN A 223 -3.78 -8.38 7.82
CA GLN A 223 -3.98 -7.12 8.56
C GLN A 223 -3.36 -7.16 9.96
N SER A 224 -3.02 -8.36 10.44
CA SER A 224 -2.32 -8.61 11.69
C SER A 224 -1.31 -9.76 11.52
N TYR A 225 -0.33 -9.79 12.40
CA TYR A 225 0.65 -10.87 12.51
C TYR A 225 0.87 -11.22 13.98
N ASP A 226 1.15 -12.49 14.23
CA ASP A 226 1.54 -13.00 15.54
C ASP A 226 3.05 -13.17 15.60
N LEU A 227 3.66 -12.77 16.71
CA LEU A 227 5.09 -12.97 16.95
C LEU A 227 5.32 -13.61 18.31
N THR A 228 6.28 -14.53 18.37
CA THR A 228 6.78 -15.11 19.62
C THR A 228 8.24 -14.75 19.79
N ILE A 229 8.63 -14.25 20.97
CA ILE A 229 10.03 -13.96 21.28
C ILE A 229 10.47 -14.91 22.40
N ARG A 230 11.59 -15.60 22.18
CA ARG A 230 12.23 -16.48 23.17
C ARG A 230 13.67 -16.04 23.39
N ALA A 231 14.06 -15.82 24.64
CA ALA A 231 15.46 -15.63 24.98
C ALA A 231 16.20 -16.97 24.92
N ILE A 232 17.44 -16.97 24.44
CA ILE A 232 18.31 -18.14 24.48
C ILE A 232 19.31 -17.93 25.61
N ASP A 233 19.19 -18.74 26.66
CA ASP A 233 20.19 -18.79 27.73
C ASP A 233 21.33 -19.75 27.36
N ALA A 234 22.48 -19.60 28.02
CA ALA A 234 23.71 -20.37 27.75
C ALA A 234 23.58 -21.91 27.90
N GLY A 235 22.40 -22.42 28.31
CA GLY A 235 22.07 -23.85 28.44
C GLY A 235 21.10 -24.41 27.38
N GLY A 236 20.66 -23.62 26.40
CA GLY A 236 19.70 -24.04 25.36
C GLY A 236 18.24 -23.70 25.69
N LEU A 237 17.38 -23.76 24.66
CA LEU A 237 15.96 -23.34 24.68
C LEU A 237 15.18 -24.06 25.80
N SER A 238 14.85 -23.35 26.88
CA SER A 238 13.79 -23.77 27.81
C SER A 238 12.44 -23.58 27.11
N GLY A 239 11.70 -24.69 26.98
CA GLY A 239 10.51 -24.85 26.13
C GLY A 239 9.29 -24.05 26.56
#